data_AF-A0A7S4NU60-F1
#
_entry.id   AF-A0A7S4NU60-F1
#
_cell.length_a   1.000
_cell.length_b   1.000
_cell.length_c   1.000
_cell.angle_alpha   90.00
_cell.angle_beta   90.00
_cell.angle_gamma   90.00
#
_symmetry.space_group_name_H-M   'P 1'
#
loop_
_entity.id
_entity.type
_entity.pdbx_description
1 polymer ?
#
loop_
_entity_poly.entity_id
_entity_poly.type
_entity_poly.pdbx_seq_one_letter_code
_entity_poly.pdbx_strand_id
1 'polypeptide(L)'
;KNLRDDSNEVAMLSALCHNEVNADGPTERPENKMYGFTGIRKLEGAAWPLDFKNKIDQFNATHKDAPRYIHENERALLNAFLAKLQLMDPDVIIGHNFIGFDLDVLLHRMQKLKIPGWSKLGRLRRTNMPKLQNIAGGMGQSTWAE
;
A
#
# COMPACT_ATOMS: atom_id res chain seq x y z
N LYS A 1 0.23 13.57 -9.29
CA LYS A 1 0.89 13.56 -10.62
C LYS A 1 2.22 14.26 -10.48
N ASN A 2 3.34 13.61 -10.81
CA ASN A 2 4.64 14.26 -10.83
C ASN A 2 4.76 15.08 -12.12
N LEU A 3 4.97 16.40 -12.01
CA LEU A 3 5.05 17.33 -13.13
C LEU A 3 6.27 17.10 -14.03
N ARG A 4 7.29 16.38 -13.56
CA ARG A 4 8.53 16.12 -14.33
C ARG A 4 8.42 14.94 -15.29
N ASP A 5 7.55 13.98 -14.99
CA ASP A 5 7.55 12.68 -15.69
C ASP A 5 6.12 12.16 -15.96
N ASP A 6 5.13 13.06 -15.82
CA ASP A 6 3.67 12.85 -15.88
C ASP A 6 3.11 11.58 -15.21
N SER A 7 3.89 11.00 -14.29
CA SER A 7 3.59 9.72 -13.67
C SER A 7 2.88 9.90 -12.33
N ASN A 8 2.02 8.94 -12.01
CA ASN A 8 1.44 8.82 -10.67
C ASN A 8 2.53 8.42 -9.69
N GLU A 9 2.42 8.84 -8.43
CA GLU A 9 3.34 8.43 -7.37
C GLU A 9 2.56 8.19 -6.08
N VAL A 10 3.05 7.26 -5.26
CA VAL A 10 2.41 6.90 -4.01
C VAL A 10 3.00 7.73 -2.88
N ALA A 11 2.27 8.71 -2.37
CA ALA A 11 2.71 9.58 -1.26
C ALA A 11 2.40 8.99 0.12
N MET A 12 1.31 8.23 0.22
CA MET A 12 0.81 7.67 1.46
C MET A 12 0.05 6.38 1.15
N LEU A 13 0.15 5.40 2.05
CA LEU A 13 -0.64 4.17 2.04
C LEU A 13 -1.19 3.94 3.44
N SER A 14 -2.45 3.53 3.52
CA SER A 14 -3.08 3.14 4.77
C SER A 14 -3.81 1.82 4.55
N ALA A 15 -3.74 0.94 5.54
CA ALA A 15 -4.43 -0.34 5.53
C ALA A 15 -5.03 -0.61 6.91
N LEU A 16 -6.22 -1.19 6.91
CA LEU A 16 -6.92 -1.68 8.09
C LEU A 16 -7.26 -3.15 7.83
N CYS A 17 -7.01 -4.00 8.81
CA CYS A 17 -7.23 -5.43 8.76
C CYS A 17 -8.22 -5.84 9.85
N HIS A 18 -9.08 -6.81 9.51
CA HIS A 18 -9.99 -7.47 10.44
C HIS A 18 -9.84 -8.97 10.23
N ASN A 19 -9.35 -9.70 11.23
CA ASN A 19 -9.03 -11.13 11.07
C ASN A 19 -10.27 -12.03 11.10
N GLU A 20 -11.34 -11.64 11.82
CA GLU A 20 -12.49 -12.52 12.08
C GLU A 20 -13.78 -12.00 11.44
N VAL A 21 -13.75 -11.78 10.13
CA VAL A 21 -14.95 -11.35 9.39
C VAL A 21 -15.89 -12.54 9.22
N ASN A 22 -17.15 -12.39 9.64
CA ASN A 22 -18.18 -13.40 9.44
C ASN A 22 -18.76 -13.27 8.02
N ALA A 23 -18.70 -14.34 7.24
CA ALA A 23 -19.24 -14.37 5.88
C ALA A 23 -20.74 -14.70 5.82
N ASP A 24 -21.24 -15.48 6.79
CA ASP A 24 -22.61 -16.01 6.80
C ASP A 24 -23.60 -15.14 7.59
N GLY A 25 -23.09 -14.13 8.31
CA GLY A 25 -23.89 -13.30 9.20
C GLY A 25 -23.19 -11.99 9.59
N PRO A 26 -23.78 -11.23 10.53
CA PRO A 26 -23.18 -9.99 10.99
C PRO A 26 -21.81 -10.28 11.63
N THR A 27 -20.83 -9.48 11.26
CA THR A 27 -19.52 -9.49 11.92
C THR A 27 -19.64 -8.71 13.23
N GLU A 28 -19.35 -9.36 14.34
CA GLU A 28 -19.25 -8.68 15.63
C GLU A 28 -18.10 -7.65 15.58
N ARG A 29 -18.28 -6.50 16.22
CA ARG A 29 -17.30 -5.40 16.18
C ARG A 29 -16.58 -5.21 17.53
N PRO A 30 -15.74 -6.15 17.98
CA PRO A 30 -14.91 -5.91 19.14
C PRO A 30 -13.78 -4.95 18.76
N GLU A 31 -13.58 -3.92 19.59
CA GLU A 31 -12.58 -2.87 19.40
C GLU A 31 -11.15 -3.43 19.23
N ASN A 32 -10.88 -4.63 19.75
CA ASN A 32 -9.55 -5.25 19.75
C ASN A 32 -9.24 -6.16 18.56
N LYS A 33 -10.17 -6.36 17.61
CA LYS A 33 -9.95 -7.27 16.45
C LYS A 33 -9.56 -6.56 15.16
N MET A 34 -9.54 -5.23 15.17
CA MET A 34 -9.08 -4.42 14.05
C MET A 34 -7.70 -3.84 14.37
N TYR A 35 -6.81 -3.90 13.39
CA TYR A 35 -5.50 -3.26 13.47
C TYR A 35 -5.10 -2.80 12.08
N GLY A 36 -4.20 -1.84 12.00
CA GLY A 36 -3.83 -1.24 10.74
C GLY A 36 -2.47 -0.59 10.80
N PHE A 37 -2.14 0.14 9.75
CA PHE A 37 -0.99 1.03 9.75
C PHE A 37 -1.17 2.09 8.67
N THR A 38 -0.44 3.19 8.82
CA THR A 38 -0.32 4.20 7.76
C THR A 38 1.15 4.50 7.51
N GLY A 39 1.59 4.32 6.27
CA GLY A 39 2.91 4.74 5.82
C GLY A 39 2.81 6.07 5.06
N ILE A 40 3.66 7.03 5.42
CA ILE A 40 3.74 8.35 4.77
C ILE A 40 5.17 8.52 4.30
N ARG A 41 5.37 8.97 3.06
CA ARG A 41 6.71 9.29 2.56
C ARG A 41 6.95 10.78 2.40
N LYS A 42 8.23 11.15 2.38
CA LYS A 42 8.67 12.48 1.97
C LYS A 42 8.48 12.65 0.45
N LEU A 43 7.93 13.80 0.05
CA LEU A 43 7.89 14.20 -1.36
C LEU A 43 9.22 14.83 -1.75
N GLU A 44 9.65 14.64 -3.01
CA GLU A 44 10.88 15.26 -3.50
C GLU A 44 10.79 16.79 -3.42
N GLY A 45 11.82 17.43 -2.85
CA GLY A 45 11.87 18.88 -2.68
C GLY A 45 11.01 19.43 -1.54
N ALA A 46 10.24 18.61 -0.83
CA ALA A 46 9.46 19.03 0.33
C ALA A 46 10.18 18.71 1.64
N ALA A 47 10.25 19.67 2.57
CA ALA A 47 10.67 19.40 3.95
C ALA A 47 9.51 18.83 4.77
N TRP A 48 9.82 18.06 5.82
CA TRP A 48 8.81 17.69 6.79
C TRP A 48 8.34 18.94 7.55
N PRO A 49 7.05 19.03 7.91
CA PRO A 49 6.58 20.06 8.83
C PRO A 49 7.34 20.00 10.16
N LEU A 50 7.43 21.15 10.84
CA LEU A 50 8.01 21.21 12.19
C LEU A 50 7.27 20.24 13.13
N ASP A 51 8.02 19.54 13.98
CA ASP A 51 7.52 18.56 14.96
C ASP A 51 6.73 17.38 14.38
N PHE A 52 6.77 17.14 13.05
CA PHE A 52 6.00 16.06 12.44
C PHE A 52 6.37 14.68 13.02
N LYS A 53 7.67 14.42 13.21
CA LYS A 53 8.18 13.18 13.81
C LYS A 53 7.69 13.02 15.26
N ASN A 54 7.89 14.06 16.07
CA ASN A 54 7.47 14.08 17.47
C ASN A 54 5.96 13.82 17.63
N LYS A 55 5.13 14.43 16.79
CA LYS A 55 3.67 14.20 16.80
C LYS A 55 3.30 12.78 16.39
N ILE A 56 4.03 12.17 15.46
CA ILE A 56 3.82 10.77 15.08
C ILE A 56 4.20 9.84 16.23
N ASP A 57 5.31 10.10 16.93
CA ASP A 57 5.72 9.28 18.07
C ASP A 57 4.70 9.37 19.22
N GLN A 58 4.18 10.57 19.49
CA GLN A 58 3.09 10.78 20.46
C GLN A 58 1.79 10.06 20.05
N PHE A 59 1.44 10.10 18.76
CA PHE A 59 0.29 9.36 18.22
C PHE A 59 0.47 7.85 18.39
N ASN A 60 1.63 7.33 18.01
CA ASN A 60 1.95 5.90 18.10
C ASN A 60 2.01 5.39 19.54
N ALA A 61 2.33 6.26 20.51
CA ALA A 61 2.30 5.90 21.93
C ALA A 61 0.87 5.58 22.43
N THR A 62 -0.14 6.21 21.85
CA THR A 62 -1.55 6.04 22.21
C THR A 62 -2.32 5.08 21.29
N HIS A 63 -1.89 4.94 20.03
CA HIS A 63 -2.57 4.14 19.00
C HIS A 63 -1.67 3.01 18.49
N LYS A 64 -1.48 1.98 19.33
CA LYS A 64 -0.61 0.83 19.02
C LYS A 64 -1.20 -0.12 17.97
N ASP A 65 -2.51 -0.11 17.85
CA ASP A 65 -3.33 -0.84 16.89
C ASP A 65 -3.22 -0.27 15.46
N ALA A 66 -2.95 1.04 15.31
CA ALA A 66 -2.87 1.71 14.01
C ALA A 66 -1.65 2.66 13.89
N PRO A 67 -0.40 2.16 14.03
CA PRO A 67 0.79 3.00 14.00
C PRO A 67 1.02 3.69 12.66
N ARG A 68 1.64 4.86 12.72
CA ARG A 68 2.05 5.67 11.57
C ARG A 68 3.56 5.60 11.39
N TYR A 69 4.01 5.36 10.16
CA TYR A 69 5.40 5.23 9.80
C TYR A 69 5.81 6.30 8.80
N ILE A 70 6.98 6.88 9.02
CA ILE A 70 7.58 7.87 8.13
C ILE A 70 8.65 7.18 7.29
N HIS A 71 8.61 7.42 5.98
CA HIS A 71 9.55 6.88 5.02
C HIS A 71 10.26 8.01 4.27
N GLU A 72 11.56 7.87 4.03
CA GLU A 72 12.36 8.90 3.34
C GLU A 72 12.07 8.96 1.83
N ASN A 73 11.62 7.86 1.23
CA ASN A 73 11.30 7.79 -0.20
C ASN A 73 10.19 6.77 -0.50
N GLU A 74 9.69 6.78 -1.74
CA GLU A 74 8.61 5.87 -2.18
C GLU A 74 9.02 4.41 -2.19
N ARG A 75 10.28 4.12 -2.51
CA ARG A 75 10.81 2.76 -2.48
C ARG A 75 10.73 2.17 -1.06
N ALA A 76 11.06 2.95 -0.03
CA ALA A 76 10.98 2.53 1.36
C ALA A 76 9.53 2.31 1.80
N LEU A 77 8.62 3.21 1.42
CA LEU A 77 7.18 3.08 1.69
C LEU A 77 6.60 1.80 1.12
N LEU A 78 6.84 1.53 -0.16
CA LEU A 78 6.30 0.36 -0.85
C LEU A 78 6.92 -0.96 -0.35
N ASN A 79 8.22 -0.97 0.00
CA ASN A 79 8.83 -2.14 0.64
C ASN A 79 8.22 -2.44 2.01
N ALA A 80 8.02 -1.40 2.83
CA ALA A 80 7.38 -1.54 4.14
C ALA A 80 5.93 -2.03 4.00
N PHE A 81 5.19 -1.51 3.01
CA PHE A 81 3.85 -1.97 2.69
C PHE A 81 3.82 -3.47 2.33
N LEU A 82 4.70 -3.94 1.43
CA LEU A 82 4.75 -5.37 1.07
C LEU A 82 5.12 -6.27 2.26
N ALA A 83 6.02 -5.82 3.13
CA ALA A 83 6.38 -6.55 4.34
C ALA A 83 5.20 -6.65 5.32
N LYS A 84 4.45 -5.55 5.51
CA LYS A 84 3.25 -5.53 6.35
C LYS A 84 2.12 -6.35 5.75
N LEU A 85 1.89 -6.26 4.44
CA LEU A 85 0.89 -7.06 3.74
C LEU A 85 1.17 -8.56 3.89
N GLN A 86 2.43 -8.98 3.74
CA GLN A 86 2.84 -10.36 3.95
C GLN A 86 2.62 -10.82 5.40
N LEU A 87 2.83 -9.94 6.38
CA LEU A 87 2.60 -10.26 7.80
C LEU A 87 1.10 -10.35 8.13
N MET A 88 0.28 -9.47 7.55
CA MET A 88 -1.17 -9.49 7.72
C MET A 88 -1.82 -10.67 7.00
N ASP A 89 -1.25 -11.08 5.86
CA ASP A 89 -1.73 -12.15 4.98
C ASP A 89 -3.26 -12.13 4.76
N PRO A 90 -3.83 -11.01 4.28
CA PRO A 90 -5.28 -10.90 4.14
C PRO A 90 -5.82 -11.85 3.06
N ASP A 91 -6.94 -12.52 3.34
CA ASP A 91 -7.66 -13.33 2.34
C ASP A 91 -8.37 -12.46 1.31
N VAL A 92 -8.88 -11.30 1.75
CA VAL A 92 -9.65 -10.36 0.91
C VAL A 92 -9.06 -8.96 1.06
N ILE A 93 -8.71 -8.34 -0.07
CA ILE A 93 -8.30 -6.94 -0.14
C ILE A 93 -9.47 -6.12 -0.67
N ILE A 94 -9.85 -5.09 0.07
CA ILE A 94 -10.94 -4.18 -0.27
C ILE A 94 -10.37 -2.79 -0.52
N GLY A 95 -10.76 -2.17 -1.63
CA GLY A 95 -10.37 -0.81 -1.97
C GLY A 95 -11.34 -0.21 -2.99
N HIS A 96 -11.47 1.10 -2.98
CA HIS A 96 -12.32 1.81 -3.92
C HIS A 96 -11.62 1.93 -5.29
N ASN A 97 -12.20 1.33 -6.33
CA ASN A 97 -11.58 1.26 -7.67
C ASN A 97 -10.19 0.60 -7.67
N PHE A 98 -10.00 -0.41 -6.81
CA PHE A 98 -8.70 -1.04 -6.61
C PHE A 98 -8.14 -1.65 -7.90
N ILE A 99 -8.94 -2.43 -8.63
CA ILE A 99 -8.51 -3.07 -9.87
C ILE A 99 -8.38 -2.05 -11.00
N GLY A 100 -9.27 -1.05 -11.08
CA GLY A 100 -9.27 -0.09 -12.18
C GLY A 100 -8.15 0.94 -12.12
N PHE A 101 -7.57 1.20 -10.94
CA PHE A 101 -6.58 2.25 -10.76
C PHE A 101 -5.46 1.88 -9.78
N ASP A 102 -5.79 1.60 -8.51
CA ASP A 102 -4.76 1.53 -7.46
C ASP A 102 -3.76 0.40 -7.67
N LEU A 103 -4.24 -0.79 -8.04
CA LEU A 103 -3.42 -1.97 -8.30
C LEU A 103 -2.42 -1.69 -9.43
N ASP A 104 -2.89 -1.08 -10.51
CA ASP A 104 -2.08 -0.76 -11.67
C ASP A 104 -1.00 0.28 -11.33
N VAL A 105 -1.38 1.34 -10.61
CA VAL A 105 -0.43 2.34 -10.10
C VAL A 105 0.61 1.67 -9.20
N LEU A 106 0.21 0.83 -8.24
CA LEU A 106 1.13 0.14 -7.34
C LEU A 106 2.13 -0.74 -8.11
N LEU A 107 1.66 -1.53 -9.07
CA LEU A 107 2.51 -2.41 -9.88
C LEU A 107 3.48 -1.58 -10.74
N HIS A 108 3.02 -0.53 -11.41
CA HIS A 108 3.88 0.35 -12.19
C HIS A 108 4.97 1.01 -11.34
N ARG A 109 4.63 1.48 -10.13
CA ARG A 109 5.61 2.07 -9.21
C ARG A 109 6.60 1.05 -8.69
N MET A 110 6.16 -0.17 -8.37
CA MET A 110 7.05 -1.26 -7.99
C MET A 110 8.01 -1.63 -9.13
N GLN A 111 7.54 -1.62 -10.39
CA GLN A 111 8.39 -1.84 -11.57
C GLN A 111 9.45 -0.75 -11.71
N LYS A 112 9.01 0.52 -11.72
CA LYS A 112 9.87 1.68 -11.93
C LYS A 112 10.93 1.82 -10.84
N LEU A 113 10.54 1.58 -9.59
CA LEU A 113 11.44 1.64 -8.44
C LEU A 113 12.22 0.35 -8.20
N LYS A 114 12.06 -0.68 -9.05
CA LYS A 114 12.74 -1.99 -8.98
C LYS A 114 12.61 -2.64 -7.60
N ILE A 115 11.39 -2.67 -7.08
CA ILE A 115 11.11 -3.20 -5.74
C ILE A 115 11.15 -4.73 -5.78
N PRO A 116 12.01 -5.39 -4.99
CA PRO A 116 12.06 -6.84 -4.95
C PRO A 116 10.81 -7.40 -4.26
N GLY A 117 10.36 -8.58 -4.67
CA GLY A 117 9.25 -9.26 -4.00
C GLY A 117 7.88 -8.61 -4.21
N TRP A 118 7.66 -7.92 -5.34
CA TRP A 118 6.34 -7.43 -5.75
C TRP A 118 5.25 -8.51 -5.67
N SER A 119 5.62 -9.78 -5.89
CA SER A 119 4.69 -10.92 -5.86
C SER A 119 4.08 -11.17 -4.48
N LYS A 120 4.61 -10.55 -3.41
CA LYS A 120 4.00 -10.56 -2.07
C LYS A 120 2.67 -9.81 -2.01
N LEU A 121 2.32 -9.06 -3.06
CA LEU A 121 0.99 -8.49 -3.23
C LEU A 121 -0.07 -9.58 -3.42
N GLY A 122 0.33 -10.72 -4.00
CA GLY A 122 -0.49 -11.94 -4.03
C GLY A 122 0.12 -13.01 -3.14
N ARG A 123 -0.48 -14.21 -3.19
CA ARG A 123 -0.03 -15.38 -2.41
C ARG A 123 0.89 -16.33 -3.18
N LEU A 124 1.13 -16.05 -4.46
CA LEU A 124 1.99 -16.87 -5.31
C LEU A 124 3.33 -16.16 -5.56
N ARG A 125 4.43 -16.81 -5.20
CA ARG A 125 5.78 -16.30 -5.49
C ARG A 125 6.01 -16.30 -7.00
N ARG A 126 6.34 -15.13 -7.56
CA ARG A 126 6.62 -14.95 -8.99
C ARG A 126 7.90 -14.15 -9.17
N THR A 127 8.74 -14.57 -10.10
CA THR A 127 9.97 -13.88 -10.49
C THR A 127 9.68 -12.77 -11.48
N ASN A 128 8.89 -13.07 -12.52
CA ASN A 128 8.60 -12.17 -13.61
C ASN A 128 7.31 -11.37 -13.36
N MET A 129 7.41 -10.05 -13.46
CA MET A 129 6.24 -9.16 -13.44
C MET A 129 5.33 -9.44 -14.64
N PRO A 130 4.00 -9.32 -14.48
CA PRO A 130 3.10 -9.34 -15.61
C PRO A 130 3.38 -8.17 -16.56
N LYS A 131 3.01 -8.30 -17.83
CA LYS A 131 3.09 -7.21 -18.80
C LYS A 131 2.05 -6.15 -18.42
N LEU A 132 2.51 -5.06 -17.82
CA LEU A 132 1.68 -3.89 -17.54
C LEU A 132 1.48 -3.08 -18.82
N GLN A 133 0.29 -2.53 -19.04
CA GLN A 133 0.05 -1.61 -20.15
C GLN A 133 0.84 -0.32 -19.93
N ASN A 134 1.14 0.45 -20.97
CA ASN A 134 1.99 1.64 -20.81
C ASN A 134 1.35 2.79 -20.00
N ILE A 135 0.08 2.69 -19.59
CA ILE A 135 -0.67 3.76 -18.92
C ILE A 135 -1.19 3.25 -17.57
N ALA A 136 -0.69 3.83 -16.48
CA ALA A 136 -1.15 3.58 -15.13
C ALA A 136 -2.57 4.17 -14.92
N GLY A 137 -3.56 3.31 -14.65
CA GLY A 137 -4.99 3.62 -14.52
C GLY A 137 -5.85 3.14 -15.69
N GLY A 138 -5.30 2.28 -16.57
CA GLY A 138 -5.93 1.81 -17.81
C GLY A 138 -6.38 0.35 -17.78
N MET A 139 -6.59 -0.25 -16.60
CA MET A 139 -6.75 -1.71 -16.42
C MET A 139 -8.06 -2.32 -17.00
N GLY A 140 -8.73 -1.65 -17.93
CA GLY A 140 -9.88 -2.18 -18.66
C GLY A 140 -9.56 -3.28 -19.67
N GLN A 141 -8.28 -3.54 -20.00
CA GLN A 141 -7.88 -4.52 -21.02
C GLN A 141 -6.57 -5.27 -20.72
N SER A 142 -6.29 -5.63 -19.46
CA SER A 142 -5.15 -6.54 -19.21
C SER A 142 -5.40 -7.87 -19.91
N THR A 143 -4.65 -8.11 -20.99
CA THR A 143 -4.76 -9.29 -21.84
C THR A 143 -4.04 -10.44 -21.16
N TRP A 144 -4.74 -11.55 -21.00
CA TRP A 144 -4.24 -12.83 -20.49
C TRP A 144 -3.29 -13.51 -21.51
N ALA A 145 -2.24 -12.81 -21.93
CA ALA A 145 -1.22 -13.42 -22.76
C ALA A 145 -0.21 -14.14 -21.86
N GLU A 146 -0.31 -15.47 -21.84
CA GLU A 146 0.75 -16.40 -21.40
C GLU A 146 2.09 -16.09 -22.07
#